data_AF-A0A1B8XZK7-F1
#
_entry.id   AF-A0A1B8XZK7-F1
#
_cell.length_a   1.000
_cell.length_b   1.000
_cell.length_c   1.000
_cell.angle_alpha   90.00
_cell.angle_beta   90.00
_cell.angle_gamma   90.00
#
_symmetry.space_group_name_H-M   'P 1'
#
loop_
_entity.id
_entity.type
_entity.pdbx_description
1 polymer ?
#
loop_
_entity_poly.entity_id
_entity_poly.type
_entity_poly.pdbx_seq_one_letter_code
_entity_poly.pdbx_strand_id
1 'polypeptide(L)' 'EGHDSYKIECLGHNYHESCYRCERCHVALSLEPTESGCFPLKDHLLCKPCHLSWKEELS' A
#
# COMPACT_ATOMS: atom_id res chain seq x y z
N GLU A 1 -4.53 -11.04 -25.77
CA GLU A 1 -4.93 -9.65 -25.54
C GLU A 1 -5.70 -9.51 -24.24
N GLY A 2 -4.98 -9.22 -23.16
CA GLY A 2 -5.55 -8.97 -21.84
C GLY A 2 -4.46 -8.34 -20.99
N HIS A 3 -4.02 -7.15 -21.38
CA HIS A 3 -3.16 -6.35 -20.52
C HIS A 3 -4.00 -5.97 -19.30
N ASP A 4 -3.79 -6.69 -18.19
CA ASP A 4 -4.08 -6.18 -16.87
C ASP A 4 -3.41 -4.81 -16.76
N SER A 5 -4.20 -3.77 -16.99
CA SER A 5 -3.69 -2.40 -17.08
C SER A 5 -3.51 -1.92 -15.66
N TYR A 6 -2.26 -1.81 -15.24
CA TYR A 6 -1.91 -1.17 -13.97
C TYR A 6 -2.41 0.28 -13.97
N LYS A 7 -3.07 0.69 -12.88
CA LYS A 7 -3.72 2.01 -12.77
C LYS A 7 -3.15 2.87 -11.65
N ILE A 8 -2.39 2.26 -10.75
CA ILE A 8 -1.89 2.90 -9.53
C ILE A 8 -0.37 2.89 -9.56
N GLU A 9 0.25 4.06 -9.47
CA GLU A 9 1.70 4.20 -9.31
C GLU A 9 2.01 4.53 -7.85
N CYS A 10 2.87 3.74 -7.20
CA CYS A 10 3.32 3.96 -5.83
C CYS A 10 4.71 3.37 -5.65
N LEU A 11 5.61 4.04 -4.92
CA LEU A 11 6.99 3.57 -4.68
C LEU A 11 7.80 3.27 -5.96
N GLY A 12 7.43 3.86 -7.12
CA GLY A 12 8.06 3.53 -8.41
C GLY A 12 7.58 2.21 -9.01
N HIS A 13 6.60 1.56 -8.40
CA HIS A 13 5.93 0.36 -8.89
C HIS A 13 4.51 0.67 -9.36
N ASN A 14 4.03 -0.15 -10.28
CA ASN A 14 2.69 -0.07 -10.84
C ASN A 14 1.83 -1.23 -10.33
N TYR A 15 0.63 -0.91 -9.86
CA TYR A 15 -0.29 -1.85 -9.21
C TYR A 15 -1.66 -1.83 -9.91
N HIS A 16 -2.30 -2.99 -9.94
CA HIS A 16 -3.74 -3.06 -10.15
C HIS A 16 -4.46 -2.41 -8.96
N GLU A 17 -5.63 -1.84 -9.18
CA GLU A 17 -6.50 -1.34 -8.10
C GLU A 17 -6.77 -2.43 -7.05
N SER A 18 -6.95 -3.67 -7.50
CA SER A 18 -7.16 -4.82 -6.62
C SER A 18 -5.90 -5.29 -5.90
N CYS A 19 -4.70 -4.97 -6.38
CA CYS A 19 -3.43 -5.37 -5.76
C CYS A 19 -2.87 -4.31 -4.81
N TYR A 20 -3.37 -3.07 -4.89
CA TYR A 20 -2.97 -1.97 -4.03
C TYR A 20 -3.56 -2.12 -2.62
N ARG A 21 -2.93 -3.00 -1.84
CA ARG A 21 -3.39 -3.46 -0.53
C ARG A 21 -2.25 -3.52 0.46
N CYS A 22 -2.55 -3.29 1.74
CA CYS A 22 -1.58 -3.43 2.82
C CYS A 22 -0.96 -4.83 2.80
N GLU A 23 0.36 -4.93 2.79
CA GLU A 23 1.06 -6.23 2.74
C GLU A 23 0.88 -7.07 4.01
N ARG A 24 0.55 -6.43 5.14
CA ARG A 24 0.41 -7.11 6.44
C ARG A 24 -1.02 -7.58 6.74
N CYS A 25 -2.02 -6.76 6.43
CA CYS A 25 -3.42 -7.05 6.75
C CYS A 25 -4.35 -7.17 5.53
N HIS A 26 -3.79 -7.01 4.32
CA HIS A 26 -4.49 -7.17 3.04
C HIS A 26 -5.70 -6.26 2.82
N VAL A 27 -5.85 -5.20 3.62
CA VAL A 27 -6.89 -4.18 3.40
C VAL A 27 -6.58 -3.39 2.13
N ALA A 28 -7.62 -3.09 1.35
CA ALA A 28 -7.51 -2.19 0.21
C ALA A 28 -7.08 -0.80 0.67
N LEU A 29 -6.09 -0.23 -0.01
CA LEU A 29 -5.60 1.10 0.28
C LEU A 29 -6.25 2.12 -0.66
N SER A 30 -6.54 3.30 -0.12
CA SER A 30 -6.98 4.45 -0.89
C SER A 30 -5.80 5.14 -1.56
N LEU A 31 -6.02 5.66 -2.76
CA LEU A 31 -5.08 6.55 -3.44
C LEU A 31 -4.98 7.91 -2.75
N GLU A 32 -6.08 8.34 -2.15
CA GLU A 32 -6.13 9.60 -1.41
C GLU A 32 -5.38 9.45 -0.07
N PRO A 33 -4.69 10.51 0.39
CA PRO A 33 -3.95 10.55 1.65
C PRO A 33 -4.90 10.65 2.85
N THR A 34 -5.83 9.71 2.95
CA THR A 34 -6.80 9.57 4.05
C THR A 34 -6.29 8.54 5.07
N GLU A 35 -7.08 8.28 6.12
CA GLU A 35 -6.75 7.23 7.08
C GLU A 35 -6.70 5.82 6.46
N SER A 36 -7.40 5.61 5.33
CA SER A 36 -7.32 4.38 4.53
C SER A 36 -6.24 4.43 3.46
N GLY A 37 -5.44 5.50 3.40
CA GLY A 37 -4.35 5.67 2.45
C GLY A 37 -3.16 4.73 2.70
N CYS A 38 -2.21 4.76 1.76
CA CYS A 38 -0.94 4.06 1.87
C CYS A 38 0.10 4.86 2.68
N PHE A 39 0.80 4.15 3.57
CA PHE A 39 1.88 4.63 4.41
C PHE A 39 3.11 3.75 4.18
N PRO A 40 3.99 4.12 3.24
CA PRO A 40 5.13 3.28 2.91
C PRO A 40 6.18 3.24 4.03
N LEU A 41 6.75 2.06 4.28
CA LEU A 41 7.83 1.87 5.26
C LEU A 41 8.82 0.82 4.77
N LYS A 42 10.10 1.17 4.63
CA LYS A 42 11.15 0.26 4.14
C LYS A 42 10.74 -0.49 2.86
N ASP A 43 10.20 0.25 1.90
CA ASP A 43 9.69 -0.29 0.61
C ASP A 43 8.39 -1.12 0.71
N HIS A 44 7.77 -1.21 1.89
CA HIS A 44 6.52 -1.93 2.07
C HIS A 44 5.28 -1.04 1.97
N LEU A 45 4.23 -1.57 1.34
CA LEU A 45 2.93 -0.93 1.20
C LEU A 45 2.05 -1.22 2.42
N LEU A 46 1.85 -0.24 3.30
CA LEU A 46 1.12 -0.46 4.57
C LEU A 46 -0.05 0.50 4.72
N CYS A 47 -1.07 0.08 5.47
CA CYS A 47 -2.05 1.01 6.02
C CYS A 47 -1.48 1.70 7.27
N LYS A 48 -2.10 2.82 7.67
CA LYS A 48 -1.71 3.61 8.85
C LYS A 48 -1.44 2.78 10.12
N PRO A 49 -2.33 1.87 10.57
CA PRO A 49 -2.08 1.10 11.79
C PRO A 49 -0.92 0.11 11.64
N CYS A 50 -0.79 -0.57 10.49
CA CYS A 50 0.33 -1.48 10.24
C CYS A 50 1.67 -0.75 10.15
N HIS A 51 1.69 0.46 9.57
CA HIS A 51 2.86 1.33 9.55
C HIS A 51 3.32 1.71 10.94
N LEU A 52 2.40 2.13 11.81
CA LEU A 52 2.73 2.51 13.19
C LEU A 52 3.23 1.30 14.00
N SER A 53 2.52 0.17 13.92
CA SER A 53 2.91 -1.07 14.59
C SER A 53 4.32 -1.51 14.17
N TRP A 54 4.59 -1.50 12.85
CA TRP A 54 5.88 -1.97 12.35
C TRP A 54 7.01 -0.98 12.62
N LYS A 55 6.73 0.33 12.62
CA LYS A 55 7.71 1.35 13.01
C LYS A 55 8.17 1.18 14.46
N GLU A 56 7.26 0.86 15.38
CA GLU A 56 7.61 0.61 16.78
C GLU A 56 8.45 -0.67 16.95
N GLU A 57 8.14 -1.74 16.20
CA GLU A 57 8.95 -2.97 16.18
C GLU A 57 10.37 -2.77 15.61
N LEU A 58 10.59 -1.68 14.87
CA LEU A 58 11.87 -1.35 14.23
C LEU A 58 12.69 -0.30 14.99
N SER A 59 12.14 0.25 16.09
CA SER A 59 12.81 1.21 16.97
C SER A 59 13.66 0.51 18.02
#